data_AF-A0A819I7Z2-F1
#
_entry.id   AF-A0A819I7Z2-F1
#
_cell.length_a   1.000
_cell.length_b   1.000
_cell.length_c   1.000
_cell.angle_alpha   90.00
_cell.angle_beta   90.00
_cell.angle_gamma   90.00
#
_symmetry.space_group_name_H-M   'P 1'
#
loop_
_entity.id
_entity.type
_entity.pdbx_description
1 polymer ?
#
loop_
_entity_poly.entity_id
_entity_poly.type
_entity_poly.pdbx_seq_one_letter_code
_entity_poly.pdbx_strand_id
1 'polypeptide(L)'
;MLSQQEYVDTKWKLKNVPSSITGQTRQNYRQMLKKKLKEHKYASMYPPFEPLPHFIYHINHITPDVILNQIIQMATTSNLFTLDTESINIYKSKNKPVLIQIQVLLPHNSSVVLIFEMMHLPPEHAFSFTLIKKIFEIILNHNKTIYIWGKIQELISFTIYTLFSETQCYLPNVKNLQDIFKQEWQQTHPHVPSNELVNKCLCEECINISPSNPWGLQDAIAFQLHEWLDKRHSTSSFHIGLDTNLFPMNEREQQHRHQLTRYAADDCLSMQRILISLNLIQLNYYNSSTRTVTTSISSTISNNHHINIEVRCMSDEDDLPIIQQSIHETNTFISNDKSSPTNNETGIQQSTKVTSTTSTSNKETNNDQTNKLELNSNHFSDNHHQQINVLSKEERKRIHNRTCTKKQRKKNFQHEIIIRNIDRRFPIKKIKKILRQRSIEFSGVNTSKSSRPDRKHLYIGIKNKHLLSEYEQQIKYLFTTAHYNQLNRSSYTDDRYIHRRHQHRTN
;
A
#
# COMPACT_ATOMS: atom_id res chain seq x y z
N MET A 1 20.43 12.21 -1.58
CA MET A 1 21.35 11.28 -2.26
C MET A 1 22.11 10.47 -1.20
N LEU A 2 22.69 9.29 -1.51
CA LEU A 2 23.69 8.69 -0.60
C LEU A 2 24.99 9.52 -0.65
N SER A 3 25.65 9.70 0.49
CA SER A 3 27.04 10.19 0.53
C SER A 3 28.02 9.18 -0.10
N GLN A 4 29.23 9.63 -0.44
CA GLN A 4 30.25 8.77 -1.05
C GLN A 4 30.60 7.56 -0.16
N GLN A 5 30.72 7.78 1.16
CA GLN A 5 30.97 6.69 2.12
C GLN A 5 29.80 5.70 2.15
N GLU A 6 28.56 6.18 2.27
CA GLU A 6 27.37 5.31 2.27
C GLU A 6 27.21 4.51 0.97
N TYR A 7 27.60 5.09 -0.16
CA TYR A 7 27.59 4.41 -1.46
C TYR A 7 28.61 3.27 -1.53
N VAL A 8 29.85 3.52 -1.10
CA VAL A 8 30.92 2.51 -0.97
C VAL A 8 30.49 1.40 0.00
N ASP A 9 29.99 1.77 1.17
CA ASP A 9 29.44 0.86 2.18
C ASP A 9 28.30 -0.01 1.63
N THR A 10 27.35 0.59 0.89
CA THR A 10 26.19 -0.11 0.33
C THR A 10 26.62 -1.09 -0.75
N LYS A 11 27.59 -0.71 -1.60
CA LYS A 11 28.25 -1.62 -2.57
C LYS A 11 28.96 -2.78 -1.85
N TRP A 12 29.73 -2.50 -0.81
CA TRP A 12 30.45 -3.51 -0.03
C TRP A 12 29.47 -4.48 0.65
N LYS A 13 28.43 -3.98 1.33
CA LYS A 13 27.37 -4.77 1.98
C LYS A 13 26.60 -5.65 0.98
N LEU A 14 26.45 -5.22 -0.28
CA LEU A 14 25.79 -5.99 -1.34
C LEU A 14 26.66 -7.13 -1.90
N LYS A 15 27.99 -6.93 -1.96
CA LYS A 15 28.96 -8.00 -2.28
C LYS A 15 29.07 -8.99 -1.12
N ASN A 16 29.28 -8.47 0.09
CA ASN A 16 29.62 -9.21 1.30
C ASN A 16 28.41 -9.45 2.22
N VAL A 17 27.30 -9.91 1.65
CA VAL A 17 26.08 -10.19 2.43
C VAL A 17 26.33 -11.33 3.42
N PRO A 18 26.19 -11.11 4.75
CA PRO A 18 26.55 -12.08 5.77
C PRO A 18 25.94 -13.46 5.54
N SER A 19 26.75 -14.51 5.73
CA SER A 19 26.34 -15.92 5.57
C SER A 19 25.28 -16.36 6.58
N SER A 20 25.23 -15.69 7.75
CA SER A 20 24.18 -15.87 8.76
C SER A 20 22.78 -15.51 8.26
N ILE A 21 22.65 -14.60 7.29
CA ILE A 21 21.38 -14.24 6.67
C ILE A 21 21.10 -15.24 5.54
N THR A 22 20.10 -16.10 5.72
CA THR A 22 19.77 -17.19 4.78
C THR A 22 18.37 -17.05 4.18
N GLY A 23 18.15 -17.71 3.02
CA GLY A 23 16.86 -17.76 2.34
C GLY A 23 16.26 -16.40 2.00
N GLN A 24 14.95 -16.24 2.22
CA GLN A 24 14.20 -15.03 1.85
C GLN A 24 14.78 -13.74 2.46
N THR A 25 15.24 -13.78 3.71
CA THR A 25 15.82 -12.61 4.37
C THR A 25 17.05 -12.11 3.62
N ARG A 26 17.86 -13.02 3.08
CA ARG A 26 19.05 -12.68 2.28
C ARG A 26 18.66 -12.02 0.96
N GLN A 27 17.61 -12.52 0.32
CA GLN A 27 17.06 -11.96 -0.92
C GLN A 27 16.50 -10.56 -0.69
N ASN A 28 15.64 -10.37 0.31
CA ASN A 28 15.05 -9.07 0.64
C ASN A 28 16.13 -8.03 0.98
N TYR A 29 17.14 -8.40 1.77
CA TYR A 29 18.26 -7.51 2.09
C TYR A 29 19.07 -7.11 0.85
N ARG A 30 19.34 -8.05 -0.07
CA ARG A 30 19.99 -7.75 -1.36
C ARG A 30 19.13 -6.86 -2.25
N GLN A 31 17.82 -7.06 -2.29
CA GLN A 31 16.90 -6.21 -3.04
C GLN A 31 16.87 -4.78 -2.49
N MET A 32 16.81 -4.62 -1.16
CA MET A 32 16.90 -3.31 -0.49
C MET A 32 18.21 -2.57 -0.83
N LEU A 33 19.36 -3.25 -0.75
CA LEU A 33 20.65 -2.65 -1.10
C LEU A 33 20.75 -2.32 -2.60
N LYS A 34 20.27 -3.20 -3.49
CA LYS A 34 20.18 -2.92 -4.93
C LYS A 34 19.30 -1.69 -5.20
N LYS A 35 18.16 -1.57 -4.53
CA LYS A 35 17.28 -0.40 -4.63
C LYS A 35 18.00 0.87 -4.18
N LYS A 36 18.64 0.90 -3.00
CA LYS A 36 19.43 2.06 -2.56
C LYS A 36 20.49 2.52 -3.56
N LEU A 37 21.18 1.58 -4.22
CA LEU A 37 22.16 1.91 -5.27
C LEU A 37 21.49 2.41 -6.56
N LYS A 38 20.30 1.92 -6.90
CA LYS A 38 19.49 2.40 -8.03
C LYS A 38 19.00 3.83 -7.79
N GLU A 39 18.44 4.13 -6.61
CA GLU A 39 18.04 5.49 -6.21
C GLU A 39 19.21 6.47 -6.33
N HIS A 40 20.38 6.13 -5.77
CA HIS A 40 21.57 6.97 -5.88
C HIS A 40 22.01 7.16 -7.34
N LYS A 41 21.97 6.10 -8.18
CA LYS A 41 22.31 6.21 -9.61
C LYS A 41 21.38 7.19 -10.33
N TYR A 42 20.07 7.12 -10.12
CA TYR A 42 19.13 8.01 -10.80
C TYR A 42 19.18 9.44 -10.28
N ALA A 43 19.27 9.62 -8.96
CA ALA A 43 19.48 10.94 -8.34
C ALA A 43 20.79 11.64 -8.76
N SER A 44 21.77 10.91 -9.30
CA SER A 44 23.02 11.47 -9.83
C SER A 44 23.06 11.55 -11.37
N MET A 45 22.05 11.04 -12.08
CA MET A 45 21.99 11.04 -13.54
C MET A 45 20.90 11.95 -14.10
N TYR A 46 19.84 12.20 -13.34
CA TYR A 46 18.66 12.93 -13.78
C TYR A 46 18.28 14.00 -12.74
N PRO A 47 17.76 15.17 -13.15
CA PRO A 47 17.11 16.12 -12.24
C PRO A 47 15.94 15.44 -11.49
N PRO A 48 15.54 15.93 -10.31
CA PRO A 48 14.34 15.44 -9.63
C PRO A 48 13.09 15.54 -10.50
N PHE A 49 12.14 14.63 -10.31
CA PHE A 49 10.81 14.72 -10.92
C PHE A 49 10.07 15.99 -10.47
N GLU A 50 9.54 16.73 -11.44
CA GLU A 50 8.74 17.94 -11.22
C GLU A 50 7.29 17.71 -11.68
N PRO A 51 6.32 17.61 -10.75
CA PRO A 51 4.93 17.43 -11.09
C PRO A 51 4.31 18.69 -11.69
N LEU A 52 3.24 18.50 -12.48
CA LEU A 52 2.37 19.59 -12.91
C LEU A 52 1.61 20.20 -11.70
N PRO A 53 1.07 21.43 -11.83
CA PRO A 53 0.30 22.08 -10.77
C PRO A 53 -0.85 21.20 -10.27
N HIS A 54 -0.92 21.01 -8.96
CA HIS A 54 -1.90 20.12 -8.34
C HIS A 54 -2.26 20.54 -6.92
N PHE A 55 -3.40 20.05 -6.45
CA PHE A 55 -3.81 20.10 -5.04
C PHE A 55 -3.85 18.68 -4.46
N ILE A 56 -3.65 18.55 -3.14
CA ILE A 56 -3.73 17.27 -2.43
C ILE A 56 -4.82 17.35 -1.37
N TYR A 57 -5.74 16.38 -1.37
CA TYR A 57 -6.70 16.18 -0.28
C TYR A 57 -6.45 14.84 0.41
N HIS A 58 -6.30 14.90 1.73
CA HIS A 58 -6.29 13.72 2.59
C HIS A 58 -7.73 13.32 2.94
N ILE A 59 -8.07 12.06 2.70
CA ILE A 59 -9.41 11.51 2.89
C ILE A 59 -9.38 10.45 4.00
N ASN A 60 -9.92 10.83 5.15
CA ASN A 60 -9.87 10.10 6.43
C ASN A 60 -11.10 10.50 7.30
N HIS A 61 -11.10 10.16 8.59
CA HIS A 61 -12.21 10.41 9.52
C HIS A 61 -12.33 11.87 9.99
N ILE A 62 -11.34 12.74 9.75
CA ILE A 62 -11.41 14.19 10.07
C ILE A 62 -11.72 15.04 8.83
N THR A 63 -11.77 14.46 7.63
CA THR A 63 -12.14 15.18 6.39
C THR A 63 -13.57 15.73 6.48
N PRO A 64 -13.79 17.06 6.37
CA PRO A 64 -15.13 17.63 6.48
C PRO A 64 -16.06 17.23 5.34
N ASP A 65 -17.35 17.03 5.64
CA ASP A 65 -18.37 16.66 4.65
C ASP A 65 -18.48 17.64 3.47
N VAL A 66 -18.19 18.93 3.69
CA VAL A 66 -18.15 19.96 2.63
C VAL A 66 -17.09 19.62 1.58
N ILE A 67 -15.90 19.19 2.00
CA ILE A 67 -14.80 18.78 1.11
C ILE A 67 -15.18 17.48 0.38
N LEU A 68 -15.78 16.52 1.09
CA LEU A 68 -16.26 15.27 0.47
C LEU A 68 -17.31 15.53 -0.62
N ASN A 69 -18.24 16.46 -0.40
CA ASN A 69 -19.22 16.87 -1.40
C ASN A 69 -18.60 17.59 -2.61
N GLN A 70 -17.61 18.45 -2.40
CA GLN A 70 -16.84 19.06 -3.50
C GLN A 70 -16.11 17.99 -4.34
N ILE A 71 -15.52 16.99 -3.70
CA ILE A 71 -14.87 15.86 -4.39
C ILE A 71 -15.88 15.02 -5.17
N ILE A 72 -17.10 14.80 -4.64
CA ILE A 72 -18.19 14.14 -5.37
C ILE A 72 -18.55 14.90 -6.65
N GLN A 73 -18.68 16.23 -6.59
CA GLN A 73 -18.97 17.07 -7.75
C GLN A 73 -17.83 16.99 -8.79
N MET A 74 -16.58 17.09 -8.34
CA MET A 74 -15.39 16.98 -9.19
C MET A 74 -15.25 15.59 -9.85
N ALA A 75 -15.48 14.50 -9.12
CA ALA A 75 -15.45 13.14 -9.65
C ALA A 75 -16.61 12.88 -10.63
N THR A 76 -17.77 13.53 -10.42
CA THR A 76 -18.92 13.42 -11.32
C THR A 76 -18.60 14.01 -12.69
N THR A 77 -18.02 15.20 -12.73
CA THR A 77 -17.68 15.93 -13.97
C THR A 77 -16.43 15.41 -14.68
N SER A 78 -15.46 14.85 -13.94
CA SER A 78 -14.20 14.34 -14.49
C SER A 78 -14.34 12.93 -15.05
N ASN A 79 -13.80 12.66 -16.24
CA ASN A 79 -13.91 11.35 -16.92
C ASN A 79 -12.61 10.55 -16.97
N LEU A 80 -11.52 11.10 -16.41
CA LEU A 80 -10.16 10.61 -16.54
C LEU A 80 -9.45 10.66 -15.19
N PHE A 81 -8.90 9.53 -14.78
CA PHE A 81 -8.20 9.36 -13.51
C PHE A 81 -6.91 8.57 -13.71
N THR A 82 -5.94 8.78 -12.82
CA THR A 82 -4.92 7.75 -12.54
C THR A 82 -5.12 7.20 -11.13
N LEU A 83 -4.72 5.96 -10.90
CA LEU A 83 -4.84 5.31 -9.60
C LEU A 83 -3.58 4.50 -9.27
N ASP A 84 -3.11 4.64 -8.04
CA ASP A 84 -2.06 3.81 -7.45
C ASP A 84 -2.46 3.36 -6.02
N THR A 85 -1.76 2.39 -5.45
CA THR A 85 -2.05 1.87 -4.10
C THR A 85 -0.79 1.54 -3.33
N GLU A 86 -0.78 1.81 -2.02
CA GLU A 86 0.29 1.35 -1.12
C GLU A 86 -0.22 0.28 -0.14
N SER A 87 0.65 -0.71 0.11
CA SER A 87 0.34 -1.92 0.88
C SER A 87 1.52 -2.36 1.73
N ILE A 88 1.29 -2.58 3.04
CA ILE A 88 2.35 -3.00 3.96
C ILE A 88 2.48 -4.52 3.96
N ASN A 89 3.68 -5.00 3.61
CA ASN A 89 4.05 -6.41 3.74
C ASN A 89 4.28 -6.76 5.21
N ILE A 90 3.26 -7.31 5.86
CA ILE A 90 3.36 -7.84 7.23
C ILE A 90 3.87 -9.28 7.16
N TYR A 91 5.00 -9.55 7.82
CA TYR A 91 5.72 -10.82 7.73
C TYR A 91 4.84 -12.04 8.06
N LYS A 92 4.58 -12.87 7.03
CA LYS A 92 3.76 -14.10 7.03
C LYS A 92 2.23 -13.93 7.06
N SER A 93 1.69 -12.71 7.01
CA SER A 93 0.27 -12.52 6.70
C SER A 93 0.09 -12.09 5.24
N LYS A 94 -1.16 -11.83 4.83
CA LYS A 94 -1.41 -11.08 3.60
C LYS A 94 -0.83 -9.67 3.73
N ASN A 95 -0.50 -9.04 2.61
CA ASN A 95 -0.25 -7.60 2.56
C ASN A 95 -1.46 -6.87 3.15
N LYS A 96 -1.20 -5.83 3.95
CA LYS A 96 -2.24 -4.99 4.51
C LYS A 96 -2.45 -3.76 3.61
N PRO A 97 -3.60 -3.60 2.95
CA PRO A 97 -3.94 -2.37 2.24
C PRO A 97 -3.89 -1.17 3.21
N VAL A 98 -3.32 -0.04 2.79
CA VAL A 98 -3.18 1.15 3.67
C VAL A 98 -3.46 2.47 2.98
N LEU A 99 -3.20 2.59 1.67
CA LEU A 99 -3.39 3.83 0.91
C LEU A 99 -3.98 3.50 -0.47
N ILE A 100 -4.94 4.30 -0.91
CA ILE A 100 -5.29 4.42 -2.33
C ILE A 100 -5.03 5.88 -2.72
N GLN A 101 -4.29 6.09 -3.81
CA GLN A 101 -4.05 7.40 -4.38
C GLN A 101 -4.84 7.49 -5.69
N ILE A 102 -5.66 8.52 -5.84
CA ILE A 102 -6.41 8.77 -7.08
C ILE A 102 -6.16 10.20 -7.52
N GLN A 103 -5.59 10.37 -8.71
CA GLN A 103 -5.50 11.68 -9.34
C GLN A 103 -6.72 11.89 -10.23
N VAL A 104 -7.41 13.01 -10.02
CA VAL A 104 -8.44 13.54 -10.90
C VAL A 104 -7.77 14.51 -11.87
N LEU A 105 -7.82 14.20 -13.17
CA LEU A 105 -7.17 15.02 -14.19
C LEU A 105 -8.16 16.10 -14.64
N LEU A 106 -7.80 17.36 -14.40
CA LEU A 106 -8.61 18.52 -14.71
C LEU A 106 -8.15 19.18 -16.02
N PRO A 107 -8.95 20.10 -16.60
CA PRO A 107 -8.49 20.95 -17.69
C PRO A 107 -7.24 21.78 -17.33
N HIS A 108 -6.60 22.34 -18.35
CA HIS A 108 -5.44 23.25 -18.22
C HIS A 108 -4.23 22.65 -17.47
N ASN A 109 -3.98 21.35 -17.63
CA ASN A 109 -2.84 20.63 -17.07
C ASN A 109 -2.83 20.55 -15.53
N SER A 110 -3.88 21.02 -14.88
CA SER A 110 -4.06 20.95 -13.43
C SER A 110 -4.60 19.59 -12.99
N SER A 111 -4.45 19.23 -11.72
CA SER A 111 -5.03 18.01 -11.18
C SER A 111 -5.27 18.07 -9.68
N VAL A 112 -6.04 17.12 -9.16
CA VAL A 112 -6.26 16.96 -7.72
C VAL A 112 -5.93 15.52 -7.34
N VAL A 113 -5.01 15.35 -6.40
CA VAL A 113 -4.64 14.04 -5.84
C VAL A 113 -5.45 13.80 -4.56
N LEU A 114 -6.23 12.74 -4.57
CA LEU A 114 -7.01 12.25 -3.43
C LEU A 114 -6.23 11.10 -2.78
N ILE A 115 -5.87 11.27 -1.51
CA ILE A 115 -5.13 10.28 -0.72
C ILE A 115 -6.09 9.66 0.29
N PHE A 116 -6.59 8.45 0.00
CA PHE A 116 -7.50 7.73 0.87
C PHE A 116 -6.73 6.90 1.90
N GLU A 117 -6.80 7.33 3.15
CA GLU A 117 -6.05 6.74 4.25
C GLU A 117 -6.86 5.61 4.89
N MET A 118 -6.82 4.45 4.27
CA MET A 118 -7.71 3.32 4.54
C MET A 118 -7.76 2.89 6.01
N MET A 119 -6.66 3.09 6.75
CA MET A 119 -6.56 2.78 8.18
C MET A 119 -7.21 3.80 9.11
N HIS A 120 -7.52 5.00 8.60
CA HIS A 120 -8.02 6.16 9.34
C HIS A 120 -9.37 6.63 8.79
N LEU A 121 -10.07 5.78 8.02
CA LEU A 121 -11.43 6.05 7.53
C LEU A 121 -12.42 6.20 8.70
N PRO A 122 -13.50 6.97 8.51
CA PRO A 122 -14.59 7.04 9.49
C PRO A 122 -15.31 5.67 9.62
N PRO A 123 -16.03 5.42 10.73
CA PRO A 123 -16.82 4.19 10.91
C PRO A 123 -17.86 4.00 9.81
N GLU A 124 -18.18 2.74 9.44
CA GLU A 124 -19.08 2.44 8.32
C GLU A 124 -20.50 3.06 8.43
N HIS A 125 -20.95 3.36 9.65
CA HIS A 125 -22.23 3.99 9.93
C HIS A 125 -22.21 5.53 9.91
N ALA A 126 -21.04 6.16 9.70
CA ALA A 126 -20.92 7.60 9.62
C ALA A 126 -21.37 8.14 8.25
N PHE A 127 -21.94 9.35 8.24
CA PHE A 127 -22.35 10.00 7.00
C PHE A 127 -21.16 10.25 6.06
N SER A 128 -20.03 10.71 6.59
CA SER A 128 -18.77 10.88 5.85
C SER A 128 -18.28 9.59 5.18
N PHE A 129 -18.47 8.41 5.81
CA PHE A 129 -18.16 7.13 5.17
C PHE A 129 -19.04 6.85 3.96
N THR A 130 -20.32 7.23 4.03
CA THR A 130 -21.26 7.12 2.90
C THR A 130 -20.85 8.03 1.75
N LEU A 131 -20.38 9.25 2.04
CA LEU A 131 -19.82 10.16 1.02
C LEU A 131 -18.54 9.60 0.39
N ILE A 132 -17.60 9.07 1.19
CA ILE A 132 -16.37 8.44 0.69
C ILE A 132 -16.71 7.25 -0.22
N LYS A 133 -17.64 6.39 0.19
CA LYS A 133 -18.16 5.29 -0.63
C LYS A 133 -18.78 5.82 -1.93
N LYS A 134 -19.52 6.92 -1.89
CA LYS A 134 -20.11 7.54 -3.08
C LYS A 134 -19.05 8.06 -4.07
N ILE A 135 -17.93 8.56 -3.58
CA ILE A 135 -16.79 8.94 -4.43
C ILE A 135 -16.25 7.72 -5.18
N PHE A 136 -16.05 6.58 -4.50
CA PHE A 136 -15.61 5.33 -5.16
C PHE A 136 -16.64 4.78 -6.15
N GLU A 137 -17.95 4.84 -5.85
CA GLU A 137 -19.01 4.47 -6.82
C GLU A 137 -18.97 5.30 -8.11
N ILE A 138 -18.61 6.59 -8.03
CA ILE A 138 -18.55 7.50 -9.17
C ILE A 138 -17.27 7.29 -9.98
N ILE A 139 -16.12 7.14 -9.31
CA ILE A 139 -14.82 6.96 -9.96
C ILE A 139 -14.74 5.57 -10.60
N LEU A 140 -15.13 4.51 -9.88
CA LEU A 140 -15.21 3.13 -10.37
C LEU A 140 -16.54 2.89 -11.11
N ASN A 141 -16.93 3.82 -11.98
CA ASN A 141 -18.06 3.68 -12.87
C ASN A 141 -17.58 3.35 -14.29
N HIS A 142 -18.33 2.53 -15.02
CA HIS A 142 -18.00 2.06 -16.36
C HIS A 142 -17.90 3.16 -17.43
N ASN A 143 -18.32 4.39 -17.14
CA ASN A 143 -18.15 5.54 -18.05
C ASN A 143 -16.86 6.35 -17.79
N LYS A 144 -16.07 5.99 -16.78
CA LYS A 144 -14.79 6.65 -16.45
C LYS A 144 -13.62 5.86 -17.02
N THR A 145 -12.55 6.56 -17.41
CA THR A 145 -11.26 5.94 -17.78
C THR A 145 -10.28 6.06 -16.63
N ILE A 146 -9.68 4.93 -16.22
CA ILE A 146 -8.71 4.88 -15.13
C ILE A 146 -7.41 4.30 -15.67
N TYR A 147 -6.31 5.03 -15.55
CA TYR A 147 -4.98 4.50 -15.83
C TYR A 147 -4.29 4.07 -14.53
N ILE A 148 -3.65 2.90 -14.55
CA ILE A 148 -2.89 2.36 -13.41
C ILE A 148 -1.48 1.98 -13.86
N TRP A 149 -0.51 2.03 -12.95
CA TRP A 149 0.83 1.50 -13.20
C TRP A 149 0.98 0.09 -12.58
N GLY A 150 0.55 -0.93 -13.31
CA GLY A 150 0.63 -2.32 -12.85
C GLY A 150 -0.72 -3.01 -12.83
N LYS A 151 -1.00 -3.77 -11.78
CA LYS A 151 -2.10 -4.76 -11.78
C LYS A 151 -3.30 -4.32 -10.97
N ILE A 152 -4.45 -4.19 -11.63
CA ILE A 152 -5.71 -3.81 -10.98
C ILE A 152 -6.13 -4.79 -9.87
N GLN A 153 -5.63 -6.03 -9.90
CA GLN A 153 -5.84 -7.02 -8.83
C GLN A 153 -5.30 -6.57 -7.46
N GLU A 154 -4.46 -5.53 -7.39
CA GLU A 154 -3.98 -4.96 -6.13
C GLU A 154 -5.13 -4.27 -5.35
N LEU A 155 -6.09 -3.64 -6.04
CA LEU A 155 -7.32 -3.09 -5.44
C LEU A 155 -8.23 -4.15 -4.78
N ILE A 156 -8.19 -5.41 -5.21
CA ILE A 156 -9.02 -6.47 -4.61
C ILE A 156 -8.74 -6.59 -3.11
N SER A 157 -7.49 -6.34 -2.69
CA SER A 157 -7.11 -6.36 -1.27
C SER A 157 -7.83 -5.30 -0.44
N PHE A 158 -8.24 -4.18 -1.03
CA PHE A 158 -8.90 -3.04 -0.40
C PHE A 158 -10.42 -3.22 -0.27
N THR A 159 -11.04 -4.21 -0.94
CA THR A 159 -12.48 -4.52 -0.81
C THR A 159 -12.91 -4.84 0.62
N ILE A 160 -11.97 -5.17 1.51
CA ILE A 160 -12.20 -5.37 2.95
C ILE A 160 -12.76 -4.13 3.67
N TYR A 161 -12.61 -2.94 3.09
CA TYR A 161 -13.10 -1.66 3.62
C TYR A 161 -14.49 -1.28 3.08
N THR A 162 -15.19 -2.17 2.38
CA THR A 162 -16.59 -2.04 1.93
C THR A 162 -16.98 -0.80 1.09
N LEU A 163 -15.99 0.01 0.69
CA LEU A 163 -16.14 1.18 -0.20
C LEU A 163 -16.52 0.81 -1.65
N PHE A 164 -16.11 -0.37 -2.12
CA PHE A 164 -16.41 -0.90 -3.45
C PHE A 164 -16.32 -2.42 -3.46
N SER A 165 -16.95 -3.05 -4.45
CA SER A 165 -16.94 -4.50 -4.64
C SER A 165 -15.72 -5.00 -5.42
N GLU A 166 -15.44 -6.31 -5.33
CA GLU A 166 -14.47 -6.95 -6.23
C GLU A 166 -14.91 -6.84 -7.70
N THR A 167 -16.21 -6.82 -8.01
CA THR A 167 -16.68 -6.65 -9.40
C THR A 167 -16.35 -5.27 -9.99
N GLN A 168 -16.35 -4.20 -9.17
CA GLN A 168 -15.90 -2.86 -9.58
C GLN A 168 -14.38 -2.79 -9.83
N CYS A 169 -13.59 -3.78 -9.38
CA CYS A 169 -12.16 -3.85 -9.68
C CYS A 169 -11.86 -4.38 -11.09
N TYR A 170 -12.81 -5.01 -11.78
CA TYR A 170 -12.58 -5.62 -13.10
C TYR A 170 -13.27 -4.87 -14.25
N LEU A 171 -13.43 -3.55 -14.11
CA LEU A 171 -14.08 -2.71 -15.13
C LEU A 171 -13.24 -2.66 -16.42
N PRO A 172 -13.87 -2.75 -17.61
CA PRO A 172 -13.17 -2.78 -18.89
C PRO A 172 -12.40 -1.49 -19.22
N ASN A 173 -12.73 -0.38 -18.55
CA ASN A 173 -12.13 0.93 -18.79
C ASN A 173 -10.95 1.25 -17.86
N VAL A 174 -10.49 0.27 -17.08
CA VAL A 174 -9.19 0.33 -16.41
C VAL A 174 -8.11 -0.08 -17.41
N LYS A 175 -7.18 0.84 -17.71
CA LYS A 175 -6.07 0.65 -18.63
C LYS A 175 -4.76 0.49 -17.86
N ASN A 176 -4.02 -0.57 -18.13
CA ASN A 176 -2.67 -0.73 -17.59
C ASN A 176 -1.68 0.13 -18.37
N LEU A 177 -1.30 1.29 -17.81
CA LEU A 177 -0.37 2.23 -18.43
C LEU A 177 1.05 1.65 -18.55
N GLN A 178 1.43 0.71 -17.68
CA GLN A 178 2.71 0.00 -17.75
C GLN A 178 2.84 -0.86 -19.02
N ASP A 179 1.77 -1.55 -19.43
CA ASP A 179 1.77 -2.37 -20.64
C ASP A 179 1.74 -1.49 -21.89
N ILE A 180 0.93 -0.42 -21.89
CA ILE A 180 0.88 0.57 -22.97
C ILE A 180 2.25 1.23 -23.17
N PHE A 181 2.83 1.78 -22.09
CA PHE A 181 4.17 2.39 -22.13
C PHE A 181 5.23 1.43 -22.69
N LYS A 182 5.21 0.16 -22.25
CA LYS A 182 6.15 -0.84 -22.73
C LYS A 182 6.01 -1.10 -24.22
N GLN A 183 4.78 -1.20 -24.73
CA GLN A 183 4.51 -1.39 -26.15
C GLN A 183 5.03 -0.20 -26.97
N GLU A 184 4.70 1.03 -26.57
CA GLU A 184 5.18 2.25 -27.22
C GLU A 184 6.71 2.36 -27.19
N TRP A 185 7.35 2.03 -26.05
CA TRP A 185 8.81 2.03 -25.91
C TRP A 185 9.47 1.04 -26.88
N GLN A 186 8.95 -0.18 -26.99
CA GLN A 186 9.48 -1.21 -27.89
C GLN A 186 9.33 -0.84 -29.37
N GLN A 187 8.29 -0.08 -29.74
CA GLN A 187 8.08 0.41 -31.11
C GLN A 187 9.00 1.59 -31.45
N THR A 188 9.20 2.50 -30.50
CA THR A 188 10.02 3.73 -30.69
C THR A 188 11.51 3.51 -30.51
N HIS A 189 11.91 2.49 -29.75
CA HIS A 189 13.31 2.14 -29.47
C HIS A 189 13.64 0.69 -29.86
N PRO A 190 13.49 0.31 -31.15
CA PRO A 190 13.86 -1.02 -31.62
C PRO A 190 15.35 -1.28 -31.39
N HIS A 191 15.73 -2.54 -31.18
CA HIS A 191 17.14 -2.89 -31.09
C HIS A 191 17.81 -2.69 -32.45
N VAL A 192 18.77 -1.77 -32.52
CA VAL A 192 19.65 -1.57 -33.67
C VAL A 192 21.00 -2.20 -33.32
N PRO A 193 21.45 -3.26 -34.01
CA PRO A 193 22.76 -3.85 -33.81
C PRO A 193 23.86 -2.87 -34.25
N SER A 194 24.36 -2.05 -33.32
CA SER A 194 25.38 -1.05 -33.64
C SER A 194 26.77 -1.69 -33.75
N ASN A 195 27.25 -1.88 -34.97
CA ASN A 195 28.67 -2.13 -35.22
C ASN A 195 29.53 -0.86 -35.00
N GLU A 196 28.89 0.30 -34.86
CA GLU A 196 29.54 1.61 -34.71
C GLU A 196 29.34 2.21 -33.32
N LEU A 197 30.43 2.68 -32.71
CA LEU A 197 30.55 3.10 -31.31
C LEU A 197 29.75 4.37 -30.91
N VAL A 198 29.04 5.01 -31.83
CA VAL A 198 28.61 6.41 -31.69
C VAL A 198 27.25 6.55 -30.99
N ASN A 199 26.29 5.64 -31.23
CA ASN A 199 24.94 5.73 -30.64
C ASN A 199 24.64 4.51 -29.75
N LYS A 200 24.55 4.73 -28.44
CA LYS A 200 24.12 3.70 -27.48
C LYS A 200 22.63 3.40 -27.70
N CYS A 201 22.32 2.20 -28.20
CA CYS A 201 20.94 1.74 -28.35
C CYS A 201 20.18 1.80 -27.01
N LEU A 202 18.92 2.27 -27.05
CA LEU A 202 18.04 2.47 -25.88
C LEU A 202 16.96 1.39 -25.75
N CYS A 203 17.03 0.31 -26.55
CA CYS A 203 16.11 -0.83 -26.38
C CYS A 203 16.27 -1.46 -24.98
N GLU A 204 15.24 -2.17 -24.52
CA GLU A 204 15.17 -2.75 -23.17
C GLU A 204 16.47 -3.51 -22.79
N GLU A 205 16.96 -4.36 -23.69
CA GLU A 205 18.16 -5.18 -23.46
C GLU A 205 19.42 -4.32 -23.21
N CYS A 206 19.64 -3.30 -24.05
CA CYS A 206 20.80 -2.41 -23.93
C CYS A 206 20.78 -1.54 -22.66
N ILE A 207 19.58 -1.16 -22.18
CA ILE A 207 19.41 -0.46 -20.89
C ILE A 207 19.30 -1.41 -19.68
N ASN A 208 19.52 -2.73 -19.88
CA ASN A 208 19.48 -3.79 -18.86
C ASN A 208 18.10 -4.02 -18.23
N ILE A 209 17.03 -3.71 -18.95
CA ILE A 209 15.66 -4.11 -18.64
C ILE A 209 15.38 -5.41 -19.40
N SER A 210 14.98 -6.47 -18.70
CA SER A 210 14.66 -7.73 -19.38
C SER A 210 13.32 -7.61 -20.11
N PRO A 211 13.20 -8.04 -21.39
CA PRO A 211 11.92 -8.01 -22.11
C PRO A 211 10.80 -8.83 -21.47
N SER A 212 11.11 -9.75 -20.55
CA SER A 212 10.12 -10.49 -19.76
C SER A 212 9.65 -9.78 -18.49
N ASN A 213 10.33 -8.73 -18.06
CA ASN A 213 9.98 -7.97 -16.87
C ASN A 213 8.99 -6.83 -17.20
N PRO A 214 8.10 -6.47 -16.26
CA PRO A 214 7.34 -5.23 -16.34
C PRO A 214 8.24 -4.02 -16.03
N TRP A 215 7.94 -2.86 -16.62
CA TRP A 215 8.67 -1.61 -16.36
C TRP A 215 8.35 -1.05 -14.97
N GLY A 216 9.37 -0.62 -14.23
CA GLY A 216 9.15 0.20 -13.04
C GLY A 216 8.72 1.61 -13.43
N LEU A 217 7.80 2.24 -12.69
CA LEU A 217 7.37 3.61 -12.97
C LEU A 217 8.57 4.58 -12.97
N GLN A 218 9.44 4.44 -11.98
CA GLN A 218 10.71 5.18 -11.91
C GLN A 218 11.63 4.94 -13.13
N ASP A 219 11.61 3.75 -13.72
CA ASP A 219 12.40 3.48 -14.94
C ASP A 219 11.79 4.22 -16.13
N ALA A 220 10.46 4.16 -16.29
CA ALA A 220 9.75 4.88 -17.33
C ALA A 220 9.98 6.40 -17.24
N ILE A 221 9.89 6.99 -16.04
CA ILE A 221 10.16 8.42 -15.84
C ILE A 221 11.62 8.79 -16.15
N ALA A 222 12.58 7.98 -15.70
CA ALA A 222 14.01 8.22 -15.96
C ALA A 222 14.38 8.13 -17.44
N PHE A 223 13.76 7.24 -18.21
CA PHE A 223 14.09 7.03 -19.61
C PHE A 223 13.22 7.87 -20.58
N GLN A 224 11.94 8.12 -20.26
CA GLN A 224 11.01 8.88 -21.10
C GLN A 224 11.03 10.40 -20.84
N LEU A 225 11.16 10.82 -19.58
CA LEU A 225 11.11 12.23 -19.18
C LEU A 225 12.48 12.78 -18.78
N HIS A 226 13.49 11.91 -18.69
CA HIS A 226 14.83 12.26 -18.19
C HIS A 226 14.83 12.84 -16.76
N GLU A 227 13.92 12.36 -15.91
CA GLU A 227 13.72 12.82 -14.54
C GLU A 227 13.85 11.66 -13.52
N TRP A 228 14.25 11.97 -12.28
CA TRP A 228 14.30 11.02 -11.17
C TRP A 228 13.06 11.12 -10.30
N LEU A 229 12.12 10.19 -10.51
CA LEU A 229 11.05 9.92 -9.54
C LEU A 229 11.64 9.26 -8.29
N ASP A 230 11.56 9.94 -7.14
CA ASP A 230 12.13 9.45 -5.89
C ASP A 230 11.31 8.31 -5.29
N LYS A 231 11.85 7.08 -5.35
CA LYS A 231 11.18 5.91 -4.79
C LYS A 231 11.76 5.47 -3.43
N ARG A 232 12.56 6.29 -2.74
CA ARG A 232 13.17 5.97 -1.43
C ARG A 232 12.15 5.52 -0.37
N HIS A 233 10.91 5.99 -0.44
CA HIS A 233 9.89 5.79 0.57
C HIS A 233 8.95 4.57 0.38
N SER A 234 9.10 3.75 -0.67
CA SER A 234 8.19 2.61 -0.97
C SER A 234 8.15 1.45 0.04
N THR A 235 8.85 1.56 1.18
CA THR A 235 8.76 0.59 2.28
C THR A 235 8.47 1.30 3.61
N SER A 236 7.91 2.51 3.53
CA SER A 236 7.55 3.32 4.69
C SER A 236 6.24 2.86 5.31
N SER A 237 5.99 3.34 6.53
CA SER A 237 4.86 2.94 7.35
C SER A 237 3.55 3.65 6.97
N PHE A 238 3.07 3.62 5.73
CA PHE A 238 1.88 4.41 5.32
C PHE A 238 0.63 4.25 6.23
N HIS A 239 0.49 3.13 6.96
CA HIS A 239 -0.52 2.95 8.01
C HIS A 239 -0.54 4.00 9.13
N ILE A 240 0.55 4.75 9.37
CA ILE A 240 0.55 5.79 10.41
C ILE A 240 -0.26 7.04 10.01
N GLY A 241 -0.77 7.14 8.76
CA GLY A 241 -1.71 8.17 8.30
C GLY A 241 -1.06 9.50 7.91
N LEU A 242 -1.13 9.92 6.65
CA LEU A 242 -0.27 10.95 6.08
C LEU A 242 -0.69 12.38 6.43
N ASP A 243 -1.97 12.61 6.69
CA ASP A 243 -2.51 13.90 7.14
C ASP A 243 -1.91 14.30 8.49
N THR A 244 -1.26 15.47 8.52
CA THR A 244 -0.61 16.00 9.72
C THR A 244 -1.60 16.49 10.78
N ASN A 245 -2.88 16.61 10.45
CA ASN A 245 -3.93 17.03 11.38
C ASN A 245 -4.55 15.85 12.15
N LEU A 246 -4.28 14.60 11.77
CA LEU A 246 -4.84 13.41 12.43
C LEU A 246 -4.41 13.28 13.90
N PHE A 247 -3.19 13.70 14.23
CA PHE A 247 -2.60 13.59 15.56
C PHE A 247 -1.67 14.78 15.82
N PRO A 248 -1.52 15.26 17.07
CA PRO A 248 -0.43 16.18 17.42
C PRO A 248 0.94 15.56 17.09
N MET A 249 1.81 16.34 16.45
CA MET A 249 3.08 15.87 15.90
C MET A 249 4.24 16.74 16.36
N ASN A 250 5.46 16.20 16.42
CA ASN A 250 6.67 17.03 16.40
C ASN A 250 7.11 17.33 14.95
N GLU A 251 7.92 18.37 14.78
CA GLU A 251 8.40 18.85 13.47
C GLU A 251 9.03 17.74 12.61
N ARG A 252 9.84 16.86 13.20
CA ARG A 252 10.50 15.77 12.48
C ARG A 252 9.50 14.76 11.93
N GLU A 253 8.45 14.46 12.68
CA GLU A 253 7.37 13.58 12.22
C GLU A 253 6.53 14.26 11.13
N GLN A 254 6.24 15.56 11.29
CA GLN A 254 5.53 16.37 10.30
C GLN A 254 6.30 16.43 8.96
N GLN A 255 7.60 16.72 9.00
CA GLN A 255 8.49 16.65 7.83
C GLN A 255 8.50 15.26 7.18
N HIS A 256 8.50 14.20 7.99
CA HIS A 256 8.39 12.83 7.47
C HIS A 256 7.05 12.59 6.77
N ARG A 257 5.93 13.11 7.31
CA ARG A 257 4.62 13.02 6.62
C ARG A 257 4.65 13.72 5.28
N HIS A 258 5.20 14.93 5.20
CA HIS A 258 5.31 15.68 3.95
C HIS A 258 6.10 14.90 2.89
N GLN A 259 7.19 14.21 3.29
CA GLN A 259 7.95 13.32 2.38
C GLN A 259 7.12 12.12 1.88
N LEU A 260 6.31 11.51 2.75
CA LEU A 260 5.43 10.40 2.37
C LEU A 260 4.25 10.85 1.49
N THR A 261 3.67 12.01 1.78
CA THR A 261 2.60 12.64 0.99
C THR A 261 3.11 12.97 -0.41
N ARG A 262 4.28 13.61 -0.51
CA ARG A 262 4.92 13.88 -1.81
C ARG A 262 5.19 12.59 -2.58
N TYR A 263 5.80 11.58 -1.97
CA TYR A 263 6.01 10.28 -2.62
C TYR A 263 4.70 9.68 -3.16
N ALA A 264 3.64 9.68 -2.33
CA ALA A 264 2.36 9.08 -2.69
C ALA A 264 1.63 9.85 -3.82
N ALA A 265 1.81 11.17 -3.88
CA ALA A 265 1.25 12.02 -4.93
C ALA A 265 2.07 11.96 -6.23
N ASP A 266 3.41 12.05 -6.15
CA ASP A 266 4.33 12.01 -7.29
C ASP A 266 4.13 10.71 -8.10
N ASP A 267 3.75 9.61 -7.45
CA ASP A 267 3.42 8.33 -8.10
C ASP A 267 2.20 8.38 -9.04
N CYS A 268 1.20 9.21 -8.74
CA CYS A 268 0.11 9.47 -9.68
C CYS A 268 0.45 10.59 -10.67
N LEU A 269 1.02 11.70 -10.21
CA LEU A 269 1.38 12.85 -11.03
C LEU A 269 2.37 12.48 -12.15
N SER A 270 3.26 11.52 -11.90
CA SER A 270 4.18 10.98 -12.89
C SER A 270 3.48 10.14 -13.96
N MET A 271 2.39 9.43 -13.64
CA MET A 271 1.54 8.78 -14.65
C MET A 271 0.87 9.80 -15.59
N GLN A 272 0.39 10.95 -15.08
CA GLN A 272 -0.10 12.04 -15.93
C GLN A 272 0.98 12.52 -16.92
N ARG A 273 2.21 12.74 -16.45
CA ARG A 273 3.33 13.14 -17.33
C ARG A 273 3.62 12.09 -18.41
N ILE A 274 3.56 10.79 -18.07
CA ILE A 274 3.67 9.70 -19.07
C ILE A 274 2.51 9.76 -20.08
N LEU A 275 1.25 9.87 -19.64
CA LEU A 275 0.08 9.97 -20.52
C LEU A 275 0.18 11.10 -21.54
N ILE A 276 0.71 12.26 -21.11
CA ILE A 276 0.99 13.41 -21.98
C ILE A 276 2.11 13.06 -22.98
N SER A 277 3.24 12.53 -22.50
CA SER A 277 4.40 12.20 -23.35
C SER A 277 4.10 11.15 -24.42
N LEU A 278 3.15 10.25 -24.18
CA LEU A 278 2.67 9.25 -25.13
C LEU A 278 1.50 9.74 -26.00
N ASN A 279 1.10 11.02 -25.89
CA ASN A 279 -0.08 11.60 -26.56
C ASN A 279 -1.41 10.87 -26.30
N LEU A 280 -1.50 10.08 -25.22
CA LEU A 280 -2.69 9.32 -24.82
C LEU A 280 -3.80 10.21 -24.27
N ILE A 281 -3.44 11.43 -23.86
CA ILE A 281 -4.35 12.49 -23.49
C ILE A 281 -3.90 13.77 -24.20
N GLN A 282 -4.79 14.41 -24.94
CA GLN A 282 -4.51 15.72 -25.49
C GLN A 282 -4.69 16.75 -24.38
N LEU A 283 -3.62 17.47 -24.08
CA LEU A 283 -3.73 18.70 -23.34
C LEU A 283 -4.34 19.73 -24.29
N ASN A 284 -5.47 20.31 -23.90
CA ASN A 284 -5.91 21.59 -24.44
C ASN A 284 -4.97 22.68 -23.90
N TYR A 285 -3.72 22.65 -24.36
CA TYR A 285 -2.85 23.81 -24.36
C TYR A 285 -3.60 24.88 -25.15
N TYR A 286 -4.10 25.87 -24.41
CA TYR A 286 -4.67 27.05 -25.04
C TYR A 286 -3.60 27.65 -25.94
N ASN A 287 -3.90 27.78 -27.24
CA ASN A 287 -3.12 28.57 -28.18
C ASN A 287 -3.29 30.08 -27.86
N SER A 288 -2.95 30.47 -26.64
CA SER A 288 -2.89 31.87 -26.18
C SER A 288 -1.63 32.56 -26.67
N SER A 289 -0.60 31.80 -27.06
CA SER A 289 0.55 32.34 -27.78
C SER A 289 0.16 32.61 -29.24
N THR A 290 0.06 33.89 -29.58
CA THR A 290 -0.03 34.42 -30.95
C THR A 290 -1.22 33.93 -31.80
N ARG A 291 -2.44 34.18 -31.33
CA ARG A 291 -3.46 34.68 -32.28
C ARG A 291 -3.14 36.15 -32.55
N THR A 292 -2.17 36.40 -33.44
CA THR A 292 -1.99 37.73 -34.03
C THR A 292 -3.32 38.11 -34.66
N VAL A 293 -4.04 39.02 -34.02
CA VAL A 293 -5.15 39.71 -34.65
C VAL A 293 -4.51 40.54 -35.75
N THR A 294 -4.53 40.03 -36.97
CA THR A 294 -4.19 40.82 -38.16
C THR A 294 -5.34 41.79 -38.36
N THR A 295 -5.37 42.85 -37.53
CA THR A 295 -6.27 43.97 -37.69
C THR A 295 -5.87 44.67 -38.98
N SER A 296 -6.51 44.30 -40.09
CA SER A 296 -6.46 45.07 -41.31
C SER A 296 -7.17 46.39 -41.02
N ILE A 297 -6.39 47.38 -40.57
CA ILE A 297 -6.85 48.76 -40.38
C ILE A 297 -7.06 49.35 -41.78
N SER A 298 -8.23 49.07 -42.37
CA SER A 298 -8.80 49.93 -43.40
C SER A 298 -9.28 51.19 -42.69
N SER A 299 -8.45 52.23 -42.74
CA SER A 299 -8.76 53.53 -42.15
C SER A 299 -9.93 54.20 -42.88
N THR A 300 -11.11 54.16 -42.29
CA THR A 300 -12.23 55.03 -42.65
C THR A 300 -12.57 55.88 -41.43
N ILE A 301 -12.37 57.20 -41.57
CA ILE A 301 -12.54 58.15 -40.48
C ILE A 301 -14.03 58.42 -40.24
N SER A 302 -14.53 58.12 -39.04
CA SER A 302 -15.67 58.84 -38.46
C SER A 302 -15.56 58.85 -36.92
N ASN A 303 -15.88 60.00 -36.33
CA ASN A 303 -15.72 60.24 -34.90
C ASN A 303 -16.81 59.54 -34.08
N ASN A 304 -16.44 58.94 -32.93
CA ASN A 304 -17.02 59.30 -31.62
C ASN A 304 -16.31 58.58 -30.46
N HIS A 305 -16.50 59.11 -29.24
CA HIS A 305 -15.72 58.79 -28.04
C HIS A 305 -15.69 57.30 -27.64
N HIS A 306 -14.48 56.81 -27.32
CA HIS A 306 -14.26 55.92 -26.20
C HIS A 306 -12.91 56.20 -25.53
N ILE A 307 -12.86 56.03 -24.21
CA ILE A 307 -11.68 56.30 -23.37
C ILE A 307 -10.66 55.17 -23.54
N ASN A 308 -9.46 55.49 -24.00
CA ASN A 308 -8.33 54.56 -24.01
C ASN A 308 -7.58 54.60 -22.67
N ILE A 309 -7.32 53.43 -22.10
CA ILE A 309 -6.31 53.24 -21.05
C ILE A 309 -5.01 52.82 -21.75
N GLU A 310 -3.99 53.68 -21.71
CA GLU A 310 -2.64 53.30 -22.16
C GLU A 310 -2.04 52.30 -21.19
N VAL A 311 -1.86 51.04 -21.63
CA VAL A 311 -0.99 50.09 -20.95
C VAL A 311 0.43 50.29 -21.49
N ARG A 312 1.23 51.02 -20.73
CA ARG A 312 2.64 51.29 -21.07
C ARG A 312 3.49 50.10 -20.63
N CYS A 313 3.80 49.20 -21.57
CA CYS A 313 4.77 48.14 -21.33
C CYS A 313 6.18 48.76 -21.20
N MET A 314 6.70 48.82 -19.97
CA MET A 314 8.13 48.98 -19.73
C MET A 314 8.74 47.60 -19.48
N SER A 315 9.92 47.38 -20.04
CA SER A 315 10.70 46.18 -19.83
C SER A 315 11.62 46.32 -18.62
N ASP A 316 12.05 45.15 -18.14
CA ASP A 316 13.27 44.89 -17.39
C ASP A 316 13.30 45.08 -15.86
N GLU A 317 13.91 44.05 -15.26
CA GLU A 317 14.50 43.86 -13.91
C GLU A 317 13.60 43.76 -12.64
N ASP A 318 13.84 42.64 -11.95
CA ASP A 318 13.83 42.40 -10.51
C ASP A 318 12.84 43.15 -9.60
N ASP A 319 11.77 42.45 -9.19
CA ASP A 319 11.42 42.37 -7.76
C ASP A 319 10.46 41.20 -7.45
N LEU A 320 10.68 40.55 -6.30
CA LEU A 320 9.86 39.43 -5.80
C LEU A 320 8.68 39.94 -4.95
N PRO A 321 7.41 39.60 -5.25
CA PRO A 321 6.28 39.99 -4.41
C PRO A 321 6.19 39.12 -3.14
N ILE A 322 6.47 39.73 -2.00
CA ILE A 322 6.14 39.17 -0.68
C ILE A 322 4.62 39.17 -0.49
N ILE A 323 4.00 37.99 -0.41
CA ILE A 323 2.59 37.87 -0.06
C ILE A 323 2.45 37.94 1.48
N GLN A 324 2.15 39.13 2.00
CA GLN A 324 1.58 39.27 3.33
C GLN A 324 0.05 39.13 3.26
N GLN A 325 -0.50 38.13 3.96
CA GLN A 325 -1.94 38.02 4.18
C GLN A 325 -2.35 38.97 5.30
N SER A 326 -2.94 40.12 4.97
CA SER A 326 -3.60 40.98 5.95
C SER A 326 -5.01 40.46 6.26
N ILE A 327 -5.18 39.90 7.46
CA ILE A 327 -6.50 39.61 8.01
C ILE A 327 -7.07 40.93 8.55
N HIS A 328 -8.07 41.48 7.90
CA HIS A 328 -8.85 42.59 8.45
C HIS A 328 -9.87 42.08 9.47
N GLU A 329 -9.51 42.08 10.74
CA GLU A 329 -10.48 41.97 11.84
C GLU A 329 -11.18 43.31 12.06
N THR A 330 -12.45 43.42 11.67
CA THR A 330 -13.32 44.53 12.08
C THR A 330 -13.79 44.33 13.51
N ASN A 331 -12.97 44.74 14.47
CA ASN A 331 -13.34 44.83 15.88
C ASN A 331 -14.19 46.09 16.15
N THR A 332 -15.51 45.93 16.15
CA THR A 332 -16.45 47.00 16.52
C THR A 332 -16.54 47.12 18.04
N PHE A 333 -15.68 47.96 18.63
CA PHE A 333 -15.81 48.37 20.04
C PHE A 333 -17.07 49.23 20.23
N ILE A 334 -18.00 48.77 21.07
CA ILE A 334 -19.02 49.64 21.68
C ILE A 334 -18.84 49.57 23.19
N SER A 335 -18.32 50.66 23.75
CA SER A 335 -18.35 50.92 25.19
C SER A 335 -19.63 51.67 25.55
N ASN A 336 -20.32 51.26 26.63
CA ASN A 336 -20.77 52.23 27.64
C ASN A 336 -21.21 51.57 28.96
N ASP A 337 -20.52 52.03 30.01
CA ASP A 337 -20.81 52.09 31.45
C ASP A 337 -22.18 51.70 32.05
N LYS A 338 -22.06 51.00 33.19
CA LYS A 338 -22.69 51.23 34.52
C LYS A 338 -24.21 51.26 34.67
N SER A 339 -24.73 50.24 35.39
CA SER A 339 -25.36 50.46 36.71
C SER A 339 -25.49 49.16 37.52
N SER A 340 -25.18 49.24 38.82
CA SER A 340 -25.64 48.31 39.89
C SER A 340 -26.84 48.99 40.61
N PRO A 341 -27.49 48.41 41.65
CA PRO A 341 -27.32 47.11 42.33
C PRO A 341 -28.66 46.36 42.61
N THR A 342 -28.62 45.19 43.29
CA THR A 342 -29.28 44.89 44.60
C THR A 342 -29.62 43.39 44.82
N ASN A 343 -29.02 42.83 45.89
CA ASN A 343 -29.57 41.99 46.97
C ASN A 343 -30.66 40.91 46.74
N ASN A 344 -30.37 39.68 47.21
CA ASN A 344 -31.09 38.85 48.22
C ASN A 344 -30.74 37.36 47.99
N GLU A 345 -30.05 36.64 48.87
CA GLU A 345 -30.35 36.16 50.23
C GLU A 345 -31.11 34.81 50.32
N THR A 346 -30.52 33.85 51.05
CA THR A 346 -31.11 32.61 51.64
C THR A 346 -31.67 31.54 50.68
N GLY A 347 -31.75 30.24 51.00
CA GLY A 347 -31.29 29.41 52.15
C GLY A 347 -31.24 27.93 51.71
N ILE A 348 -30.36 27.08 52.26
CA ILE A 348 -30.58 26.18 53.42
C ILE A 348 -31.41 24.89 53.12
N GLN A 349 -30.94 23.77 53.69
CA GLN A 349 -31.56 22.42 53.78
C GLN A 349 -31.67 21.59 52.49
N GLN A 350 -31.65 20.25 52.50
CA GLN A 350 -31.05 19.17 53.32
C GLN A 350 -31.65 17.86 52.78
N SER A 351 -30.87 16.78 52.78
CA SER A 351 -31.31 15.38 52.98
C SER A 351 -32.61 14.88 52.31
N THR A 352 -32.48 13.84 51.48
CA THR A 352 -33.11 12.56 51.86
C THR A 352 -32.38 11.33 51.31
N LYS A 353 -32.48 10.25 52.08
CA LYS A 353 -31.81 8.96 51.94
C LYS A 353 -32.91 7.91 51.82
N VAL A 354 -32.89 7.06 50.79
CA VAL A 354 -33.69 5.82 50.75
C VAL A 354 -32.76 4.65 50.45
N THR A 355 -33.04 3.52 51.11
CA THR A 355 -32.12 2.39 51.28
C THR A 355 -32.80 1.09 50.89
N SER A 356 -32.10 0.23 50.16
CA SER A 356 -32.28 -1.25 50.17
C SER A 356 -31.02 -1.87 49.57
N THR A 357 -30.14 -2.57 50.31
CA THR A 357 -30.26 -3.95 50.85
C THR A 357 -30.74 -4.95 49.80
N THR A 358 -30.05 -6.08 49.57
CA THR A 358 -29.65 -7.06 50.60
C THR A 358 -28.44 -7.94 50.20
N SER A 359 -27.66 -8.41 51.20
CA SER A 359 -26.95 -9.74 51.28
C SER A 359 -25.96 -10.17 50.16
N THR A 360 -24.82 -10.85 50.33
CA THR A 360 -24.04 -11.49 51.46
C THR A 360 -22.68 -11.94 50.85
N SER A 361 -21.60 -12.34 51.55
CA SER A 361 -21.30 -12.50 53.00
C SER A 361 -19.77 -12.53 53.24
N ASN A 362 -19.39 -12.21 54.48
CA ASN A 362 -18.14 -12.39 55.23
C ASN A 362 -17.08 -13.42 54.71
N LYS A 363 -15.80 -13.04 54.82
CA LYS A 363 -14.95 -13.55 55.93
C LYS A 363 -13.70 -12.70 56.21
N GLU A 364 -13.33 -12.65 57.48
CA GLU A 364 -12.14 -12.00 58.07
C GLU A 364 -10.82 -12.71 57.58
N THR A 365 -9.60 -12.18 57.75
CA THR A 365 -8.99 -11.61 58.97
C THR A 365 -7.83 -10.62 58.73
N ASN A 366 -7.71 -9.64 59.64
CA ASN A 366 -6.54 -9.23 60.46
C ASN A 366 -5.24 -10.04 60.25
N ASN A 367 -3.99 -9.58 60.46
CA ASN A 367 -3.34 -8.31 60.84
C ASN A 367 -1.82 -8.48 60.47
N ASP A 368 -0.84 -7.59 60.72
CA ASP A 368 -0.75 -6.32 61.46
C ASP A 368 0.34 -5.39 60.85
N GLN A 369 0.64 -4.26 61.50
CA GLN A 369 1.78 -3.37 61.21
C GLN A 369 3.06 -3.80 61.94
N THR A 370 4.25 -3.46 61.40
CA THR A 370 5.33 -2.86 62.20
C THR A 370 6.42 -2.19 61.36
N ASN A 371 6.85 -1.00 61.77
CA ASN A 371 8.00 -0.28 61.23
C ASN A 371 9.32 -0.85 61.77
N LYS A 372 10.41 -0.78 60.99
CA LYS A 372 11.70 -0.27 61.52
C LYS A 372 12.66 0.20 60.42
N LEU A 373 13.54 1.10 60.84
CA LEU A 373 14.48 1.89 60.06
C LEU A 373 15.91 1.32 60.15
N GLU A 374 16.78 1.88 59.29
CA GLU A 374 18.23 2.11 59.46
C GLU A 374 19.32 1.12 58.96
N LEU A 375 20.18 1.72 58.11
CA LEU A 375 21.66 1.72 58.09
C LEU A 375 22.49 0.55 57.52
N ASN A 376 23.05 0.84 56.33
CA ASN A 376 24.46 0.69 55.90
C ASN A 376 25.33 -0.47 56.43
N SER A 377 25.86 -1.27 55.49
CA SER A 377 27.31 -1.56 55.44
C SER A 377 27.78 -1.96 54.04
N ASN A 378 29.03 -1.60 53.70
CA ASN A 378 29.69 -1.98 52.45
C ASN A 378 30.27 -3.39 52.55
N HIS A 379 30.08 -4.25 51.55
CA HIS A 379 31.01 -5.35 51.27
C HIS A 379 31.18 -5.64 49.77
N PHE A 380 32.40 -6.02 49.42
CA PHE A 380 32.91 -6.32 48.08
C PHE A 380 32.83 -7.83 47.81
N SER A 381 32.99 -8.22 46.54
CA SER A 381 32.91 -9.61 45.99
C SER A 381 31.47 -10.15 45.83
N ASP A 382 31.14 -10.98 44.83
CA ASP A 382 31.99 -11.73 43.88
C ASP A 382 31.53 -11.69 42.41
N ASN A 383 32.50 -11.90 41.51
CA ASN A 383 32.29 -11.94 40.06
C ASN A 383 31.65 -13.26 39.60
N HIS A 384 30.32 -13.29 39.46
CA HIS A 384 29.67 -14.23 38.53
C HIS A 384 29.47 -13.57 37.16
N HIS A 385 30.32 -13.94 36.20
CA HIS A 385 30.11 -13.66 34.78
C HIS A 385 28.78 -14.27 34.30
N GLN A 386 27.71 -13.49 34.37
CA GLN A 386 26.51 -13.76 33.59
C GLN A 386 26.89 -13.64 32.12
N GLN A 387 26.98 -14.78 31.43
CA GLN A 387 27.14 -14.81 29.98
C GLN A 387 26.00 -13.99 29.35
N ILE A 388 26.35 -12.84 28.77
CA ILE A 388 25.40 -11.97 28.09
C ILE A 388 24.78 -12.79 26.97
N ASN A 389 23.52 -13.16 27.16
CA ASN A 389 22.82 -14.05 26.27
C ASN A 389 22.49 -13.27 25.00
N VAL A 390 23.36 -13.39 23.99
CA VAL A 390 23.48 -12.57 22.76
C VAL A 390 22.17 -12.44 21.96
N LEU A 391 21.18 -13.27 22.26
CA LEU A 391 19.87 -13.28 21.62
C LEU A 391 18.86 -12.41 22.39
N SER A 392 18.15 -11.56 21.65
CA SER A 392 17.04 -10.77 22.18
C SER A 392 15.97 -11.65 22.84
N LYS A 393 15.15 -11.06 23.72
CA LYS A 393 14.04 -11.76 24.40
C LYS A 393 13.08 -12.39 23.38
N GLU A 394 12.87 -11.69 22.27
CA GLU A 394 12.05 -12.08 21.12
C GLU A 394 12.67 -13.26 20.33
N GLU A 395 13.99 -13.28 20.14
CA GLU A 395 14.69 -14.39 19.50
C GLU A 395 14.70 -15.64 20.37
N ARG A 396 14.92 -15.50 21.68
CA ARG A 396 14.75 -16.60 22.64
C ARG A 396 13.32 -17.14 22.61
N LYS A 397 12.30 -16.28 22.59
CA LYS A 397 10.88 -16.66 22.44
C LYS A 397 10.60 -17.36 21.10
N ARG A 398 11.21 -16.92 19.99
CA ARG A 398 11.10 -17.56 18.66
C ARG A 398 11.76 -18.94 18.60
N ILE A 399 12.94 -19.11 19.21
CA ILE A 399 13.63 -20.40 19.30
C ILE A 399 12.83 -21.35 20.20
N HIS A 400 12.41 -20.90 21.38
CA HIS A 400 11.57 -21.66 22.28
C HIS A 400 10.29 -22.13 21.59
N ASN A 401 9.56 -21.26 20.89
CA ASN A 401 8.33 -21.64 20.15
C ASN A 401 8.59 -22.62 18.99
N ARG A 402 9.74 -22.51 18.29
CA ARG A 402 10.14 -23.51 17.27
C ARG A 402 10.42 -24.88 17.88
N THR A 403 11.16 -24.93 18.98
CA THR A 403 11.51 -26.19 19.67
C THR A 403 10.28 -26.80 20.34
N CYS A 404 9.44 -25.97 20.97
CA CYS A 404 8.18 -26.38 21.58
C CYS A 404 7.21 -26.93 20.53
N THR A 405 7.02 -26.28 19.38
CA THR A 405 6.19 -26.85 18.31
C THR A 405 6.78 -28.09 17.65
N LYS A 406 8.10 -28.35 17.73
CA LYS A 406 8.71 -29.61 17.26
C LYS A 406 8.48 -30.75 18.29
N LYS A 407 8.62 -30.47 19.59
CA LYS A 407 8.27 -31.42 20.68
C LYS A 407 6.77 -31.70 20.72
N GLN A 408 5.91 -30.69 20.64
CA GLN A 408 4.45 -30.84 20.54
C GLN A 408 4.05 -31.63 19.28
N ARG A 409 4.71 -31.43 18.13
CA ARG A 409 4.47 -32.28 16.94
C ARG A 409 4.82 -33.75 17.17
N LYS A 410 5.96 -34.06 17.82
CA LYS A 410 6.27 -35.43 18.26
C LYS A 410 5.28 -35.98 19.30
N LYS A 411 4.70 -35.12 20.15
CA LYS A 411 3.72 -35.53 21.18
C LYS A 411 2.31 -35.74 20.62
N ASN A 412 1.92 -35.01 19.57
CA ASN A 412 0.59 -35.06 18.94
C ASN A 412 0.47 -36.13 17.84
N PHE A 413 1.59 -36.68 17.36
CA PHE A 413 1.63 -37.78 16.40
C PHE A 413 2.22 -39.03 17.07
N GLN A 414 1.48 -39.60 18.03
CA GLN A 414 1.90 -40.85 18.70
C GLN A 414 2.02 -42.02 17.71
N HIS A 415 1.21 -42.01 16.65
CA HIS A 415 1.23 -42.97 15.56
C HIS A 415 1.23 -42.20 14.24
N GLU A 416 2.24 -42.41 13.40
CA GLU A 416 2.39 -41.72 12.12
C GLU A 416 2.62 -42.70 10.96
N ILE A 417 1.97 -42.44 9.83
CA ILE A 417 2.32 -43.06 8.54
C ILE A 417 3.14 -42.07 7.73
N ILE A 418 4.28 -42.52 7.19
CA ILE A 418 5.20 -41.69 6.40
C ILE A 418 5.27 -42.19 4.96
N ILE A 419 4.53 -41.56 4.06
CA ILE A 419 4.64 -41.85 2.63
C ILE A 419 5.76 -41.00 2.03
N ARG A 420 6.80 -41.67 1.53
CA ARG A 420 7.92 -41.02 0.82
C ARG A 420 7.59 -40.87 -0.66
N ASN A 421 8.12 -39.82 -1.29
CA ASN A 421 8.03 -39.57 -2.74
C ASN A 421 6.61 -39.33 -3.32
N ILE A 422 5.70 -38.73 -2.54
CA ILE A 422 4.42 -38.29 -3.09
C ILE A 422 4.61 -37.19 -4.15
N ASP A 423 3.70 -37.10 -5.11
CA ASP A 423 3.75 -36.11 -6.20
C ASP A 423 3.59 -34.68 -5.64
N ARG A 424 4.47 -33.74 -6.05
CA ARG A 424 4.43 -32.35 -5.55
C ARG A 424 3.07 -31.66 -5.75
N ARG A 425 2.27 -32.09 -6.73
CA ARG A 425 1.01 -31.46 -7.17
C ARG A 425 -0.17 -31.74 -6.25
N PHE A 426 -0.06 -32.60 -5.24
CA PHE A 426 -1.12 -32.76 -4.23
C PHE A 426 -1.09 -31.62 -3.18
N PRO A 427 -2.10 -30.72 -3.13
CA PRO A 427 -2.23 -29.79 -2.01
C PRO A 427 -2.83 -30.50 -0.78
N ILE A 428 -2.50 -30.02 0.43
CA ILE A 428 -2.95 -30.61 1.70
C ILE A 428 -4.48 -30.74 1.77
N LYS A 429 -5.24 -29.81 1.17
CA LYS A 429 -6.72 -29.89 1.07
C LYS A 429 -7.20 -31.12 0.28
N LYS A 430 -6.56 -31.44 -0.86
CA LYS A 430 -6.89 -32.63 -1.69
C LYS A 430 -6.47 -33.92 -0.96
N ILE A 431 -5.32 -33.92 -0.28
CA ILE A 431 -4.86 -35.06 0.54
C ILE A 431 -5.88 -35.37 1.65
N LYS A 432 -6.29 -34.37 2.44
CA LYS A 432 -7.31 -34.53 3.49
C LYS A 432 -8.66 -35.02 2.95
N LYS A 433 -9.07 -34.59 1.74
CA LYS A 433 -10.29 -35.09 1.08
C LYS A 433 -10.17 -36.59 0.76
N ILE A 434 -9.06 -36.99 0.13
CA ILE A 434 -8.81 -38.39 -0.27
C ILE A 434 -8.77 -39.32 0.95
N LEU A 435 -8.12 -38.92 2.04
CA LEU A 435 -8.08 -39.74 3.28
C LEU A 435 -9.47 -39.93 3.88
N ARG A 436 -10.31 -38.88 3.91
CA ARG A 436 -11.72 -38.98 4.36
C ARG A 436 -12.58 -39.86 3.45
N GLN A 437 -12.36 -39.80 2.13
CA GLN A 437 -13.04 -40.67 1.16
C GLN A 437 -12.65 -42.15 1.28
N ARG A 438 -11.59 -42.46 2.03
CA ARG A 438 -11.16 -43.82 2.39
C ARG A 438 -11.47 -44.17 3.85
N SER A 439 -12.27 -43.35 4.56
CA SER A 439 -12.59 -43.54 5.98
C SER A 439 -11.37 -43.61 6.90
N ILE A 440 -10.27 -42.91 6.54
CA ILE A 440 -9.02 -42.91 7.32
C ILE A 440 -9.05 -41.78 8.36
N GLU A 441 -9.04 -42.17 9.63
CA GLU A 441 -9.05 -41.23 10.75
C GLU A 441 -7.67 -40.66 11.08
N PHE A 442 -7.46 -39.38 10.79
CA PHE A 442 -6.22 -38.66 11.08
C PHE A 442 -6.39 -37.56 12.13
N SER A 443 -5.37 -37.40 12.99
CA SER A 443 -5.20 -36.25 13.89
C SER A 443 -4.56 -35.06 13.17
N GLY A 444 -3.73 -35.31 12.15
CA GLY A 444 -3.13 -34.26 11.33
C GLY A 444 -2.47 -34.79 10.06
N VAL A 445 -2.25 -33.88 9.11
CA VAL A 445 -1.63 -34.17 7.81
C VAL A 445 -0.66 -33.05 7.48
N ASN A 446 0.58 -33.38 7.13
CA ASN A 446 1.62 -32.42 6.81
C ASN A 446 2.55 -32.93 5.70
N THR A 447 3.21 -32.03 4.97
CA THR A 447 4.18 -32.38 3.93
C THR A 447 5.52 -31.68 4.12
N SER A 448 6.63 -32.40 3.92
CA SER A 448 7.98 -31.81 3.82
C SER A 448 8.54 -31.94 2.40
N LYS A 449 9.54 -31.11 2.05
CA LYS A 449 10.27 -31.25 0.78
C LYS A 449 11.10 -32.55 0.81
N SER A 450 11.13 -33.29 -0.29
CA SER A 450 12.10 -34.36 -0.49
C SER A 450 13.43 -33.79 -0.99
N SER A 451 14.51 -34.59 -0.90
CA SER A 451 15.77 -34.32 -1.60
C SER A 451 15.63 -34.52 -3.12
N ARG A 452 14.69 -35.36 -3.56
CA ARG A 452 14.38 -35.53 -4.99
C ARG A 452 13.54 -34.34 -5.48
N PRO A 453 13.89 -33.72 -6.63
CA PRO A 453 13.05 -32.70 -7.25
C PRO A 453 11.63 -33.26 -7.50
N ASP A 454 10.65 -32.37 -7.39
CA ASP A 454 9.22 -32.64 -7.61
C ASP A 454 8.56 -33.72 -6.73
N ARG A 455 9.23 -34.10 -5.64
CA ARG A 455 8.73 -35.03 -4.64
C ARG A 455 8.60 -34.39 -3.26
N LYS A 456 7.64 -34.87 -2.47
CA LYS A 456 7.45 -34.51 -1.06
C LYS A 456 7.39 -35.78 -0.20
N HIS A 457 7.65 -35.63 1.10
CA HIS A 457 7.27 -36.62 2.10
C HIS A 457 5.93 -36.20 2.72
N LEU A 458 5.04 -37.15 2.94
CA LEU A 458 3.73 -36.96 3.55
C LEU A 458 3.73 -37.65 4.92
N TYR A 459 3.35 -36.91 5.95
CA TYR A 459 3.20 -37.39 7.32
C TYR A 459 1.73 -37.32 7.69
N ILE A 460 1.17 -38.45 8.13
CA ILE A 460 -0.23 -38.57 8.52
C ILE A 460 -0.24 -39.08 9.96
N GLY A 461 -0.67 -38.25 10.91
CA GLY A 461 -0.91 -38.68 12.27
C GLY A 461 -2.23 -39.44 12.35
N ILE A 462 -2.21 -40.68 12.82
CA ILE A 462 -3.40 -41.55 12.92
C ILE A 462 -4.01 -41.44 14.31
N LYS A 463 -5.35 -41.42 14.39
CA LYS A 463 -6.07 -41.39 15.69
C LYS A 463 -6.08 -42.75 16.37
N ASN A 464 -6.47 -43.79 15.65
CA ASN A 464 -6.61 -45.14 16.18
C ASN A 464 -5.37 -45.98 15.84
N LYS A 465 -4.57 -46.33 16.86
CA LYS A 465 -3.35 -47.15 16.73
C LYS A 465 -3.60 -48.50 16.04
N HIS A 466 -4.72 -49.14 16.35
CA HIS A 466 -5.00 -50.52 15.95
C HIS A 466 -5.22 -50.65 14.44
N LEU A 467 -5.66 -49.56 13.78
CA LEU A 467 -5.88 -49.49 12.33
C LEU A 467 -4.65 -49.06 11.54
N LEU A 468 -3.48 -48.84 12.19
CA LEU A 468 -2.29 -48.29 11.52
C LEU A 468 -1.86 -49.12 10.31
N SER A 469 -1.72 -50.44 10.48
CA SER A 469 -1.32 -51.36 9.39
C SER A 469 -2.32 -51.40 8.24
N GLU A 470 -3.62 -51.44 8.56
CA GLU A 470 -4.69 -51.41 7.57
C GLU A 470 -4.66 -50.10 6.76
N TYR A 471 -4.55 -48.96 7.45
CA TYR A 471 -4.44 -47.65 6.81
C TYR A 471 -3.17 -47.51 5.96
N GLU A 472 -2.02 -48.08 6.37
CA GLU A 472 -0.81 -48.14 5.53
C GLU A 472 -1.07 -48.91 4.22
N GLN A 473 -1.73 -50.06 4.31
CA GLN A 473 -2.09 -50.88 3.14
C GLN A 473 -3.08 -50.13 2.22
N GLN A 474 -4.11 -49.50 2.77
CA GLN A 474 -5.09 -48.72 1.99
C GLN A 474 -4.45 -47.56 1.22
N ILE A 475 -3.42 -46.90 1.78
CA ILE A 475 -2.82 -45.70 1.15
C ILE A 475 -1.55 -45.98 0.33
N LYS A 476 -1.07 -47.23 0.30
CA LYS A 476 0.17 -47.67 -0.37
C LYS A 476 0.34 -47.15 -1.81
N TYR A 477 -0.75 -47.08 -2.58
CA TYR A 477 -0.74 -46.65 -3.98
C TYR A 477 -1.28 -45.22 -4.20
N LEU A 478 -1.72 -44.55 -3.13
CA LEU A 478 -2.24 -43.18 -3.19
C LEU A 478 -1.10 -42.15 -3.25
N PHE A 479 -1.47 -40.93 -3.61
CA PHE A 479 -0.58 -39.76 -3.75
C PHE A 479 0.62 -39.91 -4.71
N THR A 480 0.65 -41.00 -5.48
CA THR A 480 1.57 -41.23 -6.60
C THR A 480 1.25 -40.34 -7.80
N THR A 481 2.20 -40.22 -8.74
CA THR A 481 1.98 -39.52 -10.02
C THR A 481 0.89 -40.19 -10.86
N ALA A 482 0.83 -41.53 -10.87
CA ALA A 482 -0.23 -42.28 -11.52
C ALA A 482 -1.61 -41.95 -10.93
N HIS A 483 -1.74 -41.99 -9.60
CA HIS A 483 -2.98 -41.63 -8.90
C HIS A 483 -3.39 -40.16 -9.13
N TYR A 484 -2.44 -39.22 -9.18
CA TYR A 484 -2.75 -37.82 -9.54
C TYR A 484 -3.35 -37.70 -10.94
N ASN A 485 -2.73 -38.39 -11.91
CA ASN A 485 -3.17 -38.36 -13.30
C ASN A 485 -4.54 -39.05 -13.47
N GLN A 486 -4.80 -40.16 -12.76
CA GLN A 486 -6.09 -40.84 -12.75
C GLN A 486 -7.22 -39.93 -12.24
N LEU A 487 -7.02 -39.28 -11.09
CA LEU A 487 -8.00 -38.36 -10.47
C LEU A 487 -8.33 -37.13 -11.33
N ASN A 488 -7.45 -36.76 -12.27
CA ASN A 488 -7.67 -35.61 -13.16
C ASN A 488 -8.13 -36.05 -14.57
N ARG A 489 -8.01 -37.34 -14.92
CA ARG A 489 -8.60 -37.89 -16.15
C ARG A 489 -10.11 -38.04 -16.03
N SER A 490 -10.62 -38.48 -14.88
CA SER A 490 -12.06 -38.68 -14.69
C SER A 490 -12.89 -37.38 -14.70
N SER A 491 -12.31 -36.23 -14.33
CA SER A 491 -13.00 -34.94 -14.43
C SER A 491 -13.09 -34.43 -15.88
N TYR A 492 -12.14 -34.80 -16.75
CA TYR A 492 -12.07 -34.25 -18.11
C TYR A 492 -13.03 -34.92 -19.11
N THR A 493 -13.64 -36.04 -18.73
CA THR A 493 -14.64 -36.77 -19.53
C THR A 493 -16.07 -36.31 -19.26
N ASP A 494 -16.37 -35.83 -18.05
CA ASP A 494 -17.72 -35.40 -17.65
C ASP A 494 -18.11 -34.06 -18.29
N ASP A 495 -17.21 -33.06 -18.24
CA ASP A 495 -17.46 -31.71 -18.77
C ASP A 495 -17.75 -31.70 -20.29
N ARG A 496 -17.18 -32.64 -21.06
CA ARG A 496 -17.49 -32.79 -22.50
C ARG A 496 -18.88 -33.39 -22.74
N TYR A 497 -19.38 -34.23 -21.84
CA TYR A 497 -20.72 -34.80 -21.96
C TYR A 497 -21.79 -33.74 -21.69
N ILE A 498 -21.55 -32.88 -20.69
CA ILE A 498 -22.41 -31.73 -20.38
C ILE A 498 -22.44 -30.73 -21.55
N HIS A 499 -21.28 -30.38 -22.14
CA HIS A 499 -21.26 -29.47 -23.28
C HIS A 499 -21.97 -30.01 -24.54
N ARG A 500 -21.85 -31.31 -24.86
CA ARG A 500 -22.59 -31.89 -26.00
C ARG A 500 -24.11 -31.90 -25.79
N ARG A 501 -24.58 -32.01 -24.55
CA ARG A 501 -26.03 -32.00 -24.26
C ARG A 501 -26.67 -30.62 -24.37
N HIS A 502 -25.88 -29.54 -24.23
CA HIS A 502 -26.35 -28.18 -24.48
C HIS A 502 -26.42 -27.83 -25.97
N GLN A 503 -25.53 -28.36 -26.82
CA GLN A 503 -25.55 -28.08 -28.26
C GLN A 503 -26.71 -28.77 -29.03
N HIS A 504 -27.32 -29.82 -28.47
CA HIS A 504 -28.49 -30.49 -29.07
C HIS A 504 -29.85 -30.03 -28.52
N ARG A 505 -29.92 -28.87 -27.83
CA ARG A 505 -31.17 -28.27 -27.34
C ARG A 505 -31.46 -26.87 -27.91
N THR A 506 -30.72 -26.46 -28.93
CA THR A 506 -30.85 -25.14 -29.59
C THR A 506 -30.91 -25.28 -31.12
N ASN A 507 -31.58 -26.32 -31.61
CA ASN A 507 -32.09 -26.49 -32.97
C ASN A 507 -33.48 -27.13 -32.86
#